data_AF-A0A7V9GI65-F1
#
_entry.id   AF-A0A7V9GI65-F1
#
_cell.length_a   1.000
_cell.length_b   1.000
_cell.length_c   1.000
_cell.angle_alpha   90.00
_cell.angle_beta   90.00
_cell.angle_gamma   90.00
#
_symmetry.space_group_name_H-M   'P 1'
#
loop_
_entity.id
_entity.type
_entity.pdbx_description
1 polymer ?
#
loop_
_entity_poly.entity_id
_entity_poly.type
_entity_poly.pdbx_seq_one_letter_code
_entity_poly.pdbx_strand_id
1 'polypeptide(L)'
;MGAPSYLDVVSQRVVLFDGATGTWLQGRDLTADDFGGPDLEGCNEVLGVTRPDQIAALHDAYLEAGADVVETNTFGSLAITLAEYAMAERSFEISEVNARIAREVASGWSTPERPRFVAGSIGPGTKAPSLGQIRFAELRDAYEVQCAGLLAGGVDLFVIETQFDLLGIKAAMIGARRAMGAAGRDVPLQVQVTIELTGRMLLGTEIGAALTTVAALGPDVVGINCATGPAEMSEHLRYLAQHSPVPVSCLPNAGLPSVVDGHMHYDLTPDQLVEHHTRFVTELGVSVIGGCCGTTPEFIRRLAAEVADLEPARRTPEPTPGVASIYSHVDYDQQPSFLVVGERTNANGSKKFRDALLAGDWDTTTLMAADQIKEGSHVIDICVDYVGRDGSADMEEVASRFATQSTVPLMVDSTEPE
;
A
#
# COMPACT_ATOMS: atom_id res chain seq x y z
N MET A 1 31.28 -8.32 -10.99
CA MET A 1 29.86 -7.97 -11.14
C MET A 1 29.34 -7.76 -9.72
N GLY A 2 28.58 -6.68 -9.47
CA GLY A 2 27.98 -6.48 -8.15
C GLY A 2 26.95 -7.57 -7.83
N ALA A 3 26.53 -7.68 -6.57
CA ALA A 3 25.39 -8.53 -6.22
C ALA A 3 24.14 -8.07 -7.00
N PRO A 4 23.27 -8.99 -7.44
CA PRO A 4 22.07 -8.61 -8.19
C PRO A 4 21.13 -7.78 -7.30
N SER A 5 20.48 -6.78 -7.88
CA SER A 5 19.46 -5.99 -7.18
C SER A 5 18.18 -6.81 -6.98
N TYR A 6 17.29 -6.34 -6.10
CA TYR A 6 15.98 -6.96 -5.90
C TYR A 6 15.22 -7.13 -7.23
N LEU A 7 15.19 -6.09 -8.09
CA LEU A 7 14.48 -6.15 -9.37
C LEU A 7 15.13 -7.09 -10.38
N ASP A 8 16.46 -7.23 -10.35
CA ASP A 8 17.14 -8.25 -11.16
C ASP A 8 16.64 -9.64 -10.80
N VAL A 9 16.49 -9.93 -9.50
CA VAL A 9 15.99 -11.23 -9.03
C VAL A 9 14.51 -11.44 -9.37
N VAL A 10 13.66 -10.43 -9.16
CA VAL A 10 12.23 -10.47 -9.55
C VAL A 10 12.05 -10.78 -11.04
N SER A 11 12.94 -10.27 -11.89
CA SER A 11 12.88 -10.52 -13.34
C SER A 11 13.31 -11.93 -13.75
N GLN A 12 14.02 -12.66 -12.89
CA GLN A 12 14.65 -13.94 -13.19
C GLN A 12 13.94 -15.14 -12.57
N ARG A 13 13.33 -14.98 -11.39
CA ARG A 13 12.70 -16.08 -10.64
C ARG A 13 11.61 -15.57 -9.71
N VAL A 14 10.87 -16.51 -9.11
CA VAL A 14 9.99 -16.20 -7.98
C VAL A 14 10.83 -15.70 -6.80
N VAL A 15 10.41 -14.58 -6.21
CA VAL A 15 10.98 -14.02 -4.98
C VAL A 15 10.05 -14.34 -3.81
N LEU A 16 10.60 -14.92 -2.76
CA LEU A 16 9.86 -15.28 -1.55
C LEU A 16 10.11 -14.26 -0.43
N PHE A 17 9.07 -13.55 -0.02
CA PHE A 17 9.03 -12.76 1.21
C PHE A 17 8.82 -13.66 2.43
N ASP A 18 9.03 -13.10 3.61
CA ASP A 18 8.75 -13.72 4.89
C ASP A 18 7.25 -13.79 5.20
N GLY A 19 6.93 -14.05 6.46
CA GLY A 19 5.56 -14.13 6.97
C GLY A 19 5.30 -13.05 8.03
N ALA A 20 4.28 -13.27 8.87
CA ALA A 20 3.83 -12.24 9.79
C ALA A 20 4.76 -11.96 10.97
N THR A 21 5.22 -10.71 11.07
CA THR A 21 5.90 -10.17 12.27
C THR A 21 4.98 -10.14 13.49
N GLY A 22 3.78 -9.56 13.37
CA GLY A 22 2.88 -9.33 14.51
C GLY A 22 2.45 -10.63 15.21
N THR A 23 1.94 -11.61 14.46
CA THR A 23 1.53 -12.90 15.04
C THR A 23 2.71 -13.73 15.53
N TRP A 24 3.89 -13.56 14.95
CA TRP A 24 5.11 -14.20 15.46
C TRP A 24 5.50 -13.64 16.83
N LEU A 25 5.44 -12.31 17.02
CA LEU A 25 5.72 -11.66 18.30
C LEU A 25 4.69 -12.02 19.38
N GLN A 26 3.41 -12.10 19.01
CA GLN A 26 2.33 -12.54 19.92
C GLN A 26 2.52 -13.97 20.44
N GLY A 27 3.20 -14.83 19.66
CA GLY A 27 3.56 -16.19 20.09
C GLY A 27 4.69 -16.24 21.11
N ARG A 28 5.19 -15.10 21.59
CA ARG A 28 6.28 -15.00 22.54
C ARG A 28 5.77 -14.46 23.86
N ASP A 29 6.41 -14.89 24.95
CA ASP A 29 6.07 -14.46 26.31
C ASP A 29 6.62 -13.04 26.61
N LEU A 30 6.29 -12.07 25.76
CA LEU A 30 6.65 -10.67 25.95
C LEU A 30 5.70 -10.04 26.98
N THR A 31 6.28 -9.22 27.85
CA THR A 31 5.59 -8.49 28.91
C THR A 31 5.68 -6.99 28.66
N ALA A 32 4.85 -6.18 29.31
CA ALA A 32 4.94 -4.73 29.26
C ALA A 32 6.37 -4.18 29.49
N ASP A 33 7.16 -4.79 30.37
CA ASP A 33 8.55 -4.38 30.63
C ASP A 33 9.45 -4.53 29.40
N ASP A 34 9.18 -5.52 28.54
CA ASP A 34 9.91 -5.74 27.29
C ASP A 34 9.65 -4.64 26.26
N PHE A 35 8.49 -4.00 26.30
CA PHE A 35 8.17 -2.83 25.49
C PHE A 35 8.72 -1.52 26.07
N GLY A 36 9.28 -1.55 27.29
CA GLY A 36 9.74 -0.35 28.01
C GLY A 36 8.72 0.21 29.00
N GLY A 37 7.62 -0.50 29.26
CA GLY A 37 6.61 -0.20 30.27
C GLY A 37 5.17 -0.36 29.75
N PRO A 38 4.16 -0.32 30.65
CA PRO A 38 2.76 -0.53 30.30
C PRO A 38 2.21 0.43 29.24
N ASP A 39 2.71 1.66 29.20
CA ASP A 39 2.27 2.68 28.24
C ASP A 39 2.74 2.39 26.79
N LEU A 40 3.71 1.47 26.62
CA LEU A 40 4.28 1.09 25.33
C LEU A 40 3.87 -0.33 24.91
N GLU A 41 3.12 -1.03 25.74
CA GLU A 41 2.68 -2.40 25.47
C GLU A 41 1.85 -2.45 24.18
N GLY A 42 2.24 -3.33 23.25
CA GLY A 42 1.62 -3.47 21.94
C GLY A 42 2.23 -2.62 20.83
N CYS A 43 3.13 -1.67 21.13
CA CYS A 43 3.93 -0.99 20.11
C CYS A 43 5.08 -1.90 19.67
N ASN A 44 4.82 -2.82 18.74
CA ASN A 44 5.81 -3.80 18.29
C ASN A 44 7.09 -3.15 17.75
N GLU A 45 6.99 -1.97 17.13
CA GLU A 45 8.11 -1.26 16.54
C GLU A 45 9.17 -0.87 17.59
N VAL A 46 8.77 -0.60 18.84
CA VAL A 46 9.70 -0.22 19.92
C VAL A 46 10.64 -1.36 20.30
N LEU A 47 10.27 -2.61 20.00
CA LEU A 47 11.07 -3.79 20.31
C LEU A 47 12.39 -3.80 19.55
N GLY A 48 12.52 -3.09 18.43
CA GLY A 48 13.83 -2.87 17.81
C GLY A 48 14.83 -2.18 18.73
N VAL A 49 14.36 -1.33 19.64
CA VAL A 49 15.18 -0.62 20.62
C VAL A 49 15.30 -1.39 21.93
N THR A 50 14.18 -1.90 22.46
CA THR A 50 14.13 -2.49 23.80
C THR A 50 14.51 -3.97 23.82
N ARG A 51 14.18 -4.71 22.75
CA ARG A 51 14.42 -6.15 22.59
C ARG A 51 14.97 -6.49 21.19
N PRO A 52 16.11 -5.90 20.78
CA PRO A 52 16.69 -6.14 19.47
C PRO A 52 17.00 -7.63 19.23
N ASP A 53 17.23 -8.39 20.30
CA ASP A 53 17.42 -9.84 20.26
C ASP A 53 16.18 -10.59 19.71
N GLN A 54 14.98 -10.12 20.02
CA GLN A 54 13.73 -10.74 19.56
C GLN A 54 13.47 -10.41 18.08
N ILE A 55 13.76 -9.18 17.66
CA ILE A 55 13.64 -8.76 16.25
C ILE A 55 14.71 -9.44 15.38
N ALA A 56 15.93 -9.60 15.88
CA ALA A 56 16.94 -10.38 15.18
C ALA A 56 16.53 -11.85 15.02
N ALA A 57 15.98 -12.47 16.08
CA ALA A 57 15.50 -13.85 16.05
C ALA A 57 14.30 -14.05 15.10
N LEU A 58 13.45 -13.04 14.93
CA LEU A 58 12.36 -13.04 13.95
C LEU A 58 12.91 -13.18 12.53
N HIS A 59 13.80 -12.27 12.14
CA HIS A 59 14.38 -12.28 10.79
C HIS A 59 15.20 -13.55 10.55
N ASP A 60 15.96 -14.00 11.55
CA ASP A 60 16.76 -15.24 11.48
C ASP A 60 15.86 -16.45 11.18
N ALA A 61 14.72 -16.57 11.87
CA ALA A 61 13.79 -17.68 11.69
C ALA A 61 13.18 -17.72 10.27
N TYR A 62 12.83 -16.57 9.69
CA TYR A 62 12.28 -16.52 8.33
C TYR A 62 13.34 -16.71 7.24
N LEU A 63 14.57 -16.21 7.44
CA LEU A 63 15.68 -16.45 6.52
C LEU A 63 16.14 -17.92 6.55
N GLU A 64 16.16 -18.55 7.73
CA GLU A 64 16.39 -19.99 7.87
C GLU A 64 15.30 -20.81 7.19
N ALA A 65 14.05 -20.37 7.27
CA ALA A 65 12.94 -20.98 6.53
C ALA A 65 13.08 -20.81 5.01
N GLY A 66 13.92 -19.90 4.54
CA GLY A 66 14.26 -19.75 3.14
C GLY A 66 13.72 -18.50 2.47
N ALA A 67 13.18 -17.53 3.22
CA ALA A 67 12.79 -16.22 2.68
C ALA A 67 13.97 -15.55 1.97
N ASP A 68 13.73 -14.97 0.79
CA ASP A 68 14.67 -14.12 0.06
C ASP A 68 14.61 -12.66 0.53
N VAL A 69 13.45 -12.22 1.01
CA VAL A 69 13.20 -10.87 1.51
C VAL A 69 12.62 -10.97 2.91
N VAL A 70 13.12 -10.15 3.83
CA VAL A 70 12.47 -9.94 5.14
C VAL A 70 11.94 -8.51 5.24
N GLU A 71 10.77 -8.35 5.83
CA GLU A 71 10.18 -7.06 6.12
C GLU A 71 10.73 -6.53 7.44
N THR A 72 11.09 -5.25 7.49
CA THR A 72 11.51 -4.60 8.74
C THR A 72 10.34 -4.53 9.72
N ASN A 73 10.61 -4.62 11.03
CA ASN A 73 9.59 -4.41 12.06
C ASN A 73 9.24 -2.91 12.21
N THR A 74 8.65 -2.34 11.15
CA THR A 74 8.40 -0.90 11.03
C THR A 74 7.02 -0.55 10.48
N PHE A 75 6.10 -1.51 10.39
CA PHE A 75 4.75 -1.33 9.88
C PHE A 75 4.06 -0.08 10.48
N GLY A 76 4.11 0.06 11.81
CA GLY A 76 3.56 1.19 12.57
C GLY A 76 4.57 2.28 12.94
N SER A 77 5.75 2.36 12.30
CA SER A 77 6.80 3.35 12.66
C SER A 77 6.51 4.77 12.17
N LEU A 78 5.36 5.00 11.54
CA LEU A 78 4.92 6.32 11.12
C LEU A 78 4.68 7.21 12.36
N ALA A 79 5.12 8.46 12.31
CA ALA A 79 4.97 9.41 13.43
C ALA A 79 3.53 9.53 13.94
N ILE A 80 2.55 9.42 13.05
CA ILE A 80 1.11 9.48 13.37
C ILE A 80 0.67 8.29 14.23
N THR A 81 1.15 7.09 13.93
CA THR A 81 0.87 5.88 14.71
C THR A 81 1.63 5.89 16.03
N LEU A 82 2.92 6.25 15.99
CA LEU A 82 3.75 6.35 17.20
C LEU A 82 3.28 7.44 18.18
N ALA A 83 2.50 8.43 17.72
CA ALA A 83 1.88 9.42 18.58
C ALA A 83 0.92 8.81 19.63
N GLU A 84 0.30 7.66 19.32
CA GLU A 84 -0.56 6.92 20.25
C GLU A 84 0.23 6.42 21.48
N TYR A 85 1.55 6.29 21.33
CA TYR A 85 2.48 5.88 22.37
C TYR A 85 3.42 7.03 22.82
N ALA A 86 3.08 8.28 22.50
CA ALA A 86 3.92 9.46 22.77
C ALA A 86 5.36 9.37 22.23
N MET A 87 5.53 8.77 21.04
CA MET A 87 6.83 8.58 20.38
C MET A 87 6.88 9.14 18.94
N ALA A 88 6.02 10.11 18.60
CA ALA A 88 5.90 10.65 17.25
C ALA A 88 7.26 11.14 16.69
N GLU A 89 8.04 11.81 17.52
CA GLU A 89 9.37 12.35 17.20
C GLU A 89 10.44 11.27 17.01
N ARG A 90 10.18 10.03 17.41
CA ARG A 90 11.10 8.89 17.30
C ARG A 90 10.91 8.07 16.02
N SER A 91 10.02 8.49 15.11
CA SER A 91 9.74 7.78 13.85
C SER A 91 11.00 7.46 13.04
N PHE A 92 11.91 8.42 12.90
CA PHE A 92 13.19 8.21 12.21
C PHE A 92 14.05 7.15 12.94
N GLU A 93 14.28 7.33 14.24
CA GLU A 93 15.13 6.47 15.07
C GLU A 93 14.64 5.02 15.07
N ILE A 94 13.35 4.82 15.32
CA ILE A 94 12.74 3.49 15.38
C ILE A 94 12.82 2.80 14.02
N SER A 95 12.59 3.54 12.94
CA SER A 95 12.72 3.02 11.58
C SER A 95 14.14 2.60 11.24
N GLU A 96 15.13 3.44 11.58
CA GLU A 96 16.56 3.16 11.35
C GLU A 96 17.02 1.92 12.13
N VAL A 97 16.69 1.83 13.41
CA VAL A 97 17.13 0.74 14.28
C VAL A 97 16.58 -0.60 13.80
N ASN A 98 15.29 -0.68 13.50
CA ASN A 98 14.67 -1.93 13.00
C ASN A 98 15.22 -2.31 11.62
N ALA A 99 15.42 -1.34 10.72
CA ALA A 99 16.05 -1.59 9.42
C ALA A 99 17.49 -2.10 9.53
N ARG A 100 18.28 -1.53 10.45
CA ARG A 100 19.65 -1.99 10.70
C ARG A 100 19.71 -3.42 11.23
N ILE A 101 18.82 -3.79 12.16
CA ILE A 101 18.74 -5.17 12.68
C ILE A 101 18.43 -6.15 11.55
N ALA A 102 17.40 -5.87 10.75
CA ALA A 102 17.06 -6.68 9.59
C ALA A 102 18.24 -6.77 8.61
N ARG A 103 18.96 -5.66 8.40
CA ARG A 103 20.12 -5.62 7.50
C ARG A 103 21.27 -6.48 7.98
N GLU A 104 21.63 -6.40 9.25
CA GLU A 104 22.71 -7.18 9.85
C GLU A 104 22.42 -8.68 9.74
N VAL A 105 21.20 -9.10 10.09
CA VAL A 105 20.79 -10.51 10.02
C VAL A 105 20.76 -10.99 8.56
N ALA A 106 20.12 -10.26 7.65
CA ALA A 106 20.08 -10.61 6.23
C ALA A 106 21.47 -10.68 5.59
N SER A 107 22.41 -9.83 6.00
CA SER A 107 23.79 -9.86 5.52
C SER A 107 24.51 -11.16 5.93
N GLY A 108 24.22 -11.68 7.13
CA GLY A 108 24.77 -12.97 7.61
C GLY A 108 24.27 -14.19 6.83
N TRP A 109 23.06 -14.12 6.29
CA TRP A 109 22.43 -15.16 5.46
C TRP A 109 22.69 -15.03 3.96
N SER A 110 23.20 -13.88 3.51
CA SER A 110 23.41 -13.58 2.10
C SER A 110 24.64 -14.30 1.54
N THR A 111 24.48 -14.95 0.40
CA THR A 111 25.61 -15.43 -0.42
C THR A 111 25.62 -14.71 -1.77
N PRO A 112 26.74 -14.72 -2.52
CA PRO A 112 26.79 -14.16 -3.87
C PRO A 112 25.73 -14.74 -4.82
N GLU A 113 25.40 -16.02 -4.66
CA GLU A 113 24.42 -16.74 -5.49
C GLU A 113 22.98 -16.53 -5.01
N ARG A 114 22.78 -16.24 -3.72
CA ARG A 114 21.48 -16.03 -3.11
C ARG A 114 21.54 -14.86 -2.12
N PRO A 115 21.49 -13.61 -2.62
CA PRO A 115 21.41 -12.45 -1.75
C PRO A 115 20.08 -12.46 -0.99
N ARG A 116 20.10 -11.88 0.22
CA ARG A 116 18.91 -11.63 1.03
C ARG A 116 18.63 -10.14 1.08
N PHE A 117 17.39 -9.78 0.84
CA PHE A 117 16.97 -8.39 0.78
C PHE A 117 16.20 -7.99 2.04
N VAL A 118 16.25 -6.71 2.36
CA VAL A 118 15.47 -6.11 3.45
C VAL A 118 14.49 -5.11 2.87
N ALA A 119 13.21 -5.39 3.03
CA ALA A 119 12.13 -4.48 2.65
C ALA A 119 11.76 -3.58 3.82
N GLY A 120 11.85 -2.27 3.63
CA GLY A 120 11.32 -1.30 4.58
C GLY A 120 9.80 -1.34 4.59
N SER A 121 9.20 -1.99 5.59
CA SER A 121 7.75 -2.09 5.78
C SER A 121 7.16 -0.74 6.18
N ILE A 122 6.16 -0.30 5.41
CA ILE A 122 5.46 0.97 5.57
C ILE A 122 3.95 0.71 5.55
N GLY A 123 3.33 0.72 6.73
CA GLY A 123 1.89 0.57 6.89
C GLY A 123 1.09 1.85 6.55
N PRO A 124 -0.25 1.76 6.54
CA PRO A 124 -1.14 2.88 6.19
C PRO A 124 -1.31 3.92 7.32
N GLY A 125 -0.79 3.63 8.51
CA GLY A 125 -1.06 4.43 9.71
C GLY A 125 -2.52 4.32 10.19
N THR A 126 -2.95 5.26 11.04
CA THR A 126 -4.29 5.23 11.67
C THR A 126 -5.24 6.35 11.18
N LYS A 127 -4.83 7.11 10.16
CA LYS A 127 -5.59 8.25 9.62
C LYS A 127 -5.75 8.16 8.10
N ALA A 128 -6.95 8.42 7.61
CA ALA A 128 -7.30 8.43 6.19
C ALA A 128 -7.42 9.87 5.66
N PRO A 129 -6.50 10.37 4.81
CA PRO A 129 -6.61 11.69 4.20
C PRO A 129 -7.86 11.83 3.31
N SER A 130 -8.32 10.76 2.65
CA SER A 130 -9.56 10.80 1.86
C SER A 130 -10.82 11.04 2.69
N LEU A 131 -10.76 10.81 4.01
CA LEU A 131 -11.85 11.11 4.94
C LEU A 131 -11.64 12.43 5.71
N GLY A 132 -10.64 13.23 5.33
CA GLY A 132 -10.32 14.49 6.01
C GLY A 132 -9.77 14.33 7.43
N GLN A 133 -9.33 13.13 7.81
CA GLN A 133 -8.80 12.87 9.16
C GLN A 133 -7.39 13.43 9.38
N ILE A 134 -6.66 13.65 8.28
CA ILE A 134 -5.33 14.26 8.25
C ILE A 134 -5.15 14.94 6.89
N ARG A 135 -4.37 16.03 6.84
CA ARG A 135 -4.04 16.67 5.56
C ARG A 135 -3.05 15.82 4.78
N PHE A 136 -3.23 15.76 3.46
CA PHE A 136 -2.33 15.02 2.56
C PHE A 136 -0.85 15.37 2.76
N ALA A 137 -0.54 16.67 2.84
CA ALA A 137 0.83 17.14 2.99
C ALA A 137 1.47 16.67 4.31
N GLU A 138 0.68 16.67 5.40
CA GLU A 138 1.14 16.24 6.71
C GLU A 138 1.44 14.73 6.75
N LEU A 139 0.57 13.92 6.15
CA LEU A 139 0.80 12.48 6.01
C LEU A 139 2.03 12.17 5.15
N ARG A 140 2.17 12.86 4.01
CA ARG A 140 3.32 12.73 3.11
C ARG A 140 4.63 13.05 3.83
N ASP A 141 4.67 14.15 4.58
CA ASP A 141 5.86 14.59 5.29
C ASP A 141 6.21 13.63 6.44
N ALA A 142 5.21 13.01 7.09
CA ALA A 142 5.44 11.94 8.06
C ALA A 142 6.05 10.69 7.42
N TYR A 143 5.57 10.28 6.23
CA TYR A 143 6.16 9.17 5.48
C TYR A 143 7.60 9.45 5.04
N GLU A 144 7.92 10.70 4.67
CA GLU A 144 9.29 11.10 4.33
C GLU A 144 10.26 10.85 5.49
N VAL A 145 9.86 11.15 6.73
CA VAL A 145 10.66 10.90 7.94
C VAL A 145 10.89 9.40 8.18
N GLN A 146 9.83 8.59 8.10
CA GLN A 146 9.94 7.13 8.25
C GLN A 146 10.87 6.54 7.18
N CYS A 147 10.65 6.91 5.91
CA CYS A 147 11.46 6.44 4.78
C CYS A 147 12.93 6.86 4.90
N ALA A 148 13.21 8.06 5.42
CA ALA A 148 14.58 8.50 5.67
C ALA A 148 15.28 7.62 6.72
N GLY A 149 14.58 7.24 7.80
CA GLY A 149 15.12 6.32 8.80
C GLY A 149 15.38 4.93 8.22
N LEU A 150 14.44 4.38 7.45
CA LEU A 150 14.60 3.11 6.75
C LEU A 150 15.82 3.12 5.80
N LEU A 151 16.00 4.18 4.99
CA LEU A 151 17.15 4.33 4.10
C LEU A 151 18.47 4.37 4.86
N ALA A 152 18.52 5.09 5.98
CA ALA A 152 19.68 5.17 6.87
C ALA A 152 20.02 3.80 7.48
N GLY A 153 19.01 2.99 7.81
CA GLY A 153 19.17 1.62 8.29
C GLY A 153 19.57 0.60 7.20
N GLY A 154 19.56 1.00 5.93
CA GLY A 154 20.13 0.20 4.84
C GLY A 154 19.16 -0.74 4.12
N VAL A 155 17.85 -0.45 4.11
CA VAL A 155 16.86 -1.25 3.35
C VAL A 155 17.19 -1.31 1.86
N ASP A 156 16.85 -2.41 1.18
CA ASP A 156 17.10 -2.62 -0.25
C ASP A 156 15.93 -2.17 -1.14
N LEU A 157 14.73 -2.05 -0.56
CA LEU A 157 13.48 -1.66 -1.18
C LEU A 157 12.53 -1.09 -0.12
N PHE A 158 11.50 -0.38 -0.56
CA PHE A 158 10.33 -0.07 0.26
C PHE A 158 9.16 -0.98 -0.12
N VAL A 159 8.44 -1.46 0.89
CA VAL A 159 7.15 -2.13 0.72
C VAL A 159 6.08 -1.30 1.42
N ILE A 160 5.31 -0.57 0.62
CA ILE A 160 4.16 0.22 1.07
C ILE A 160 2.97 -0.72 1.08
N GLU A 161 2.64 -1.28 2.23
CA GLU A 161 1.75 -2.44 2.36
C GLU A 161 0.47 -2.12 3.12
N THR A 162 -0.50 -3.04 2.99
CA THR A 162 -1.79 -3.01 3.69
C THR A 162 -2.55 -1.68 3.48
N GLN A 163 -2.36 -1.06 2.31
CA GLN A 163 -2.93 0.27 2.08
C GLN A 163 -4.43 0.16 1.81
N PHE A 164 -5.21 0.94 2.55
CA PHE A 164 -6.68 0.96 2.48
C PHE A 164 -7.24 2.25 1.87
N ASP A 165 -6.39 3.28 1.65
CA ASP A 165 -6.74 4.59 1.12
C ASP A 165 -5.79 5.02 -0.01
N LEU A 166 -6.32 5.35 -1.19
CA LEU A 166 -5.53 5.76 -2.36
C LEU A 166 -4.77 7.08 -2.14
N LEU A 167 -5.32 8.04 -1.39
CA LEU A 167 -4.58 9.26 -1.06
C LEU A 167 -3.44 8.96 -0.07
N GLY A 168 -3.62 7.99 0.82
CA GLY A 168 -2.56 7.46 1.68
C GLY A 168 -1.40 6.87 0.87
N ILE A 169 -1.71 6.04 -0.14
CA ILE A 169 -0.69 5.50 -1.06
C ILE A 169 0.08 6.61 -1.76
N LYS A 170 -0.63 7.61 -2.31
CA LYS A 170 0.01 8.78 -2.93
C LYS A 170 0.95 9.50 -1.96
N ALA A 171 0.52 9.71 -0.73
CA ALA A 171 1.33 10.36 0.30
C ALA A 171 2.59 9.54 0.61
N ALA A 172 2.45 8.23 0.78
CA ALA A 172 3.56 7.32 1.07
C ALA A 172 4.58 7.26 -0.07
N MET A 173 4.14 7.09 -1.31
CA MET A 173 5.04 7.03 -2.47
C MET A 173 5.79 8.35 -2.69
N ILE A 174 5.12 9.50 -2.52
CA ILE A 174 5.78 10.81 -2.65
C ILE A 174 6.75 11.03 -1.49
N GLY A 175 6.37 10.70 -0.26
CA GLY A 175 7.24 10.78 0.91
C GLY A 175 8.50 9.92 0.74
N ALA A 176 8.34 8.69 0.28
CA ALA A 176 9.45 7.79 -0.05
C ALA A 176 10.39 8.39 -1.11
N ARG A 177 9.84 8.93 -2.21
CA ARG A 177 10.66 9.57 -3.26
C ARG A 177 11.40 10.81 -2.78
N ARG A 178 10.80 11.62 -1.90
CA ARG A 178 11.48 12.76 -1.29
C ARG A 178 12.63 12.32 -0.39
N ALA A 179 12.41 11.29 0.44
CA ALA A 179 13.45 10.71 1.27
C ALA A 179 14.62 10.15 0.43
N MET A 180 14.33 9.42 -0.66
CA MET A 180 15.34 8.94 -1.61
C MET A 180 16.12 10.08 -2.25
N GLY A 181 15.43 11.14 -2.70
CA GLY A 181 16.05 12.33 -3.27
C GLY A 181 16.96 13.07 -2.30
N ALA A 182 16.53 13.20 -1.04
CA ALA A 182 17.33 13.81 0.03
C ALA A 182 18.56 12.96 0.41
N ALA A 183 18.42 11.64 0.41
CA ALA A 183 19.51 10.71 0.71
C ALA A 183 20.47 10.49 -0.48
N GLY A 184 20.06 10.85 -1.71
CA GLY A 184 20.79 10.52 -2.94
C GLY A 184 20.85 9.02 -3.21
N ARG A 185 19.84 8.27 -2.77
CA ARG A 185 19.79 6.81 -2.86
C ARG A 185 18.40 6.36 -3.29
N ASP A 186 18.31 5.81 -4.49
CA ASP A 186 17.09 5.20 -5.00
C ASP A 186 17.03 3.71 -4.65
N VAL A 187 15.86 3.26 -4.21
CA VAL A 187 15.51 1.86 -3.98
C VAL A 187 14.15 1.55 -4.62
N PRO A 188 13.86 0.30 -4.98
CA PRO A 188 12.57 -0.06 -5.59
C PRO A 188 11.38 0.23 -4.66
N LEU A 189 10.24 0.56 -5.26
CA LEU A 189 8.94 0.74 -4.61
C LEU A 189 8.01 -0.42 -4.93
N GLN A 190 7.78 -1.31 -3.96
CA GLN A 190 6.69 -2.28 -3.98
C GLN A 190 5.47 -1.68 -3.28
N VAL A 191 4.29 -1.73 -3.90
CA VAL A 191 3.05 -1.15 -3.35
C VAL A 191 1.95 -2.21 -3.31
N GLN A 192 1.36 -2.41 -2.15
CA GLN A 192 0.30 -3.39 -1.95
C GLN A 192 -0.94 -2.76 -1.33
N VAL A 193 -2.08 -3.04 -1.96
CA VAL A 193 -3.40 -2.66 -1.42
C VAL A 193 -4.00 -3.83 -0.65
N THR A 194 -4.84 -3.53 0.31
CA THR A 194 -5.64 -4.55 1.01
C THR A 194 -7.07 -4.57 0.47
N ILE A 195 -7.61 -5.75 0.22
CA ILE A 195 -8.97 -5.95 -0.28
C ILE A 195 -9.77 -6.75 0.75
N GLU A 196 -10.90 -6.20 1.16
CA GLU A 196 -11.83 -6.80 2.12
C GLU A 196 -12.67 -7.90 1.48
N LEU A 197 -13.41 -8.66 2.29
CA LEU A 197 -14.37 -9.68 1.86
C LEU A 197 -15.46 -9.14 0.91
N THR A 198 -15.65 -7.83 0.86
CA THR A 198 -16.58 -7.16 -0.07
C THR A 198 -16.03 -7.09 -1.51
N GLY A 199 -14.77 -7.49 -1.74
CA GLY A 199 -14.07 -7.38 -3.02
C GLY A 199 -13.57 -5.97 -3.33
N ARG A 200 -13.49 -5.10 -2.33
CA ARG A 200 -13.03 -3.70 -2.42
C ARG A 200 -12.11 -3.35 -1.25
N MET A 201 -11.32 -2.30 -1.39
CA MET A 201 -10.58 -1.68 -0.28
C MET A 201 -11.57 -1.10 0.74
N LEU A 202 -11.11 -0.78 1.95
CA LEU A 202 -11.94 -0.26 3.05
C LEU A 202 -12.82 0.93 2.65
N LEU A 203 -12.29 1.85 1.84
CA LEU A 203 -13.03 3.04 1.39
C LEU A 203 -13.89 2.79 0.14
N GLY A 204 -14.04 1.54 -0.30
CA GLY A 204 -14.89 1.16 -1.43
C GLY A 204 -14.19 1.15 -2.79
N THR A 205 -12.87 1.30 -2.83
CA THR A 205 -12.06 1.26 -4.05
C THR A 205 -12.01 -0.14 -4.64
N GLU A 206 -12.34 -0.29 -5.92
CA GLU A 206 -12.13 -1.54 -6.66
C GLU A 206 -10.68 -1.69 -7.15
N ILE A 207 -10.28 -2.91 -7.49
CA ILE A 207 -8.91 -3.21 -7.90
C ILE A 207 -8.46 -2.45 -9.17
N GLY A 208 -9.38 -2.18 -10.10
CA GLY A 208 -9.10 -1.37 -11.30
C GLY A 208 -8.79 0.09 -10.98
N ALA A 209 -9.56 0.69 -10.08
CA ALA A 209 -9.31 2.05 -9.60
C ALA A 209 -7.97 2.15 -8.85
N ALA A 210 -7.67 1.15 -8.03
CA ALA A 210 -6.40 1.04 -7.33
C ALA A 210 -5.22 0.94 -8.31
N LEU A 211 -5.26 0.01 -9.27
CA LEU A 211 -4.21 -0.14 -10.26
C LEU A 211 -4.00 1.13 -11.09
N THR A 212 -5.08 1.75 -11.57
CA THR A 212 -5.02 3.00 -12.34
C THR A 212 -4.31 4.11 -11.57
N THR A 213 -4.68 4.26 -10.29
CA THR A 213 -4.14 5.31 -9.43
C THR A 213 -2.67 5.05 -9.07
N VAL A 214 -2.35 3.82 -8.70
CA VAL A 214 -1.00 3.45 -8.24
C VAL A 214 -0.03 3.42 -9.42
N ALA A 215 -0.42 2.87 -10.58
CA ALA A 215 0.43 2.81 -11.77
C ALA A 215 0.86 4.21 -12.25
N ALA A 216 0.00 5.23 -12.10
CA ALA A 216 0.33 6.62 -12.43
C ALA A 216 1.51 7.19 -11.62
N LEU A 217 1.85 6.58 -10.47
CA LEU A 217 2.97 6.98 -9.61
C LEU A 217 4.25 6.17 -9.87
N GLY A 218 4.22 5.21 -10.80
CA GLY A 218 5.36 4.42 -11.24
C GLY A 218 5.99 3.54 -10.15
N PRO A 219 5.25 2.63 -9.50
CA PRO A 219 5.83 1.59 -8.64
C PRO A 219 6.66 0.61 -9.48
N ASP A 220 7.58 -0.11 -8.83
CA ASP A 220 8.34 -1.18 -9.47
C ASP A 220 7.64 -2.54 -9.37
N VAL A 221 6.81 -2.73 -8.35
CA VAL A 221 5.97 -3.93 -8.12
C VAL A 221 4.64 -3.48 -7.53
N VAL A 222 3.54 -4.09 -7.97
CA VAL A 222 2.21 -3.88 -7.36
C VAL A 222 1.66 -5.18 -6.83
N GLY A 223 0.80 -5.15 -5.82
CA GLY A 223 0.19 -6.38 -5.36
C GLY A 223 -0.89 -6.19 -4.32
N ILE A 224 -1.17 -7.28 -3.63
CA ILE A 224 -2.13 -7.32 -2.54
C ILE A 224 -1.58 -8.10 -1.37
N ASN A 225 -1.97 -7.70 -0.17
CA ASN A 225 -1.64 -8.39 1.06
C ASN A 225 -2.73 -8.18 2.11
N CYS A 226 -2.73 -9.04 3.13
CA CYS A 226 -3.61 -8.96 4.30
C CYS A 226 -5.12 -8.98 3.98
N ALA A 227 -5.93 -8.72 5.02
CA ALA A 227 -7.41 -8.80 5.13
C ALA A 227 -8.05 -10.15 4.80
N THR A 228 -7.62 -10.81 3.74
CA THR A 228 -8.23 -12.02 3.20
C THR A 228 -7.22 -13.13 2.96
N GLY A 229 -7.73 -14.35 2.75
CA GLY A 229 -6.93 -15.49 2.35
C GLY A 229 -6.66 -15.49 0.85
N PRO A 230 -5.86 -16.45 0.37
CA PRO A 230 -5.56 -16.57 -1.06
C PRO A 230 -6.81 -16.83 -1.93
N ALA A 231 -7.83 -17.51 -1.38
CA ALA A 231 -9.05 -17.83 -2.12
C ALA A 231 -9.76 -16.54 -2.60
N GLU A 232 -9.96 -15.58 -1.70
CA GLU A 232 -10.64 -14.32 -1.99
C GLU A 232 -9.80 -13.39 -2.88
N MET A 233 -8.47 -13.51 -2.80
CA MET A 233 -7.53 -12.71 -3.59
C MET A 233 -7.48 -13.09 -5.09
N SER A 234 -7.95 -14.28 -5.46
CA SER A 234 -7.73 -14.87 -6.79
C SER A 234 -8.25 -14.02 -7.96
N GLU A 235 -9.45 -13.43 -7.86
CA GLU A 235 -10.01 -12.60 -8.92
C GLU A 235 -9.25 -11.28 -9.08
N HIS A 236 -8.83 -10.67 -7.98
CA HIS A 236 -8.06 -9.44 -7.97
C HIS A 236 -6.66 -9.66 -8.56
N LEU A 237 -6.01 -10.79 -8.24
CA LEU A 237 -4.75 -11.18 -8.85
C LEU A 237 -4.89 -11.41 -10.36
N ARG A 238 -5.99 -12.02 -10.82
CA ARG A 238 -6.22 -12.20 -12.25
C ARG A 238 -6.33 -10.86 -12.96
N TYR A 239 -7.06 -9.90 -12.38
CA TYR A 239 -7.14 -8.55 -12.91
C TYR A 239 -5.76 -7.88 -12.97
N LEU A 240 -4.98 -7.92 -11.87
CA LEU A 240 -3.63 -7.36 -11.85
C LEU A 240 -2.69 -8.05 -12.85
N ALA A 241 -2.76 -9.37 -12.97
CA ALA A 241 -1.96 -10.14 -13.92
C ALA A 241 -2.21 -9.71 -15.37
N GLN A 242 -3.47 -9.42 -15.71
CA GLN A 242 -3.92 -9.00 -17.04
C GLN A 242 -3.60 -7.53 -17.34
N HIS A 243 -3.60 -6.63 -16.36
CA HIS A 243 -3.55 -5.18 -16.64
C HIS A 243 -2.29 -4.49 -16.10
N SER A 244 -1.58 -5.07 -15.13
CA SER A 244 -0.42 -4.43 -14.52
C SER A 244 0.82 -4.50 -15.43
N PRO A 245 1.42 -3.35 -15.79
CA PRO A 245 2.64 -3.32 -16.60
C PRO A 245 3.88 -3.77 -15.82
N VAL A 246 3.81 -3.83 -14.49
CA VAL A 246 4.91 -4.21 -13.60
C VAL A 246 4.64 -5.56 -12.92
N PRO A 247 5.67 -6.24 -12.38
CA PRO A 247 5.51 -7.46 -11.58
C PRO A 247 4.39 -7.39 -10.54
N VAL A 248 3.76 -8.54 -10.28
CA VAL A 248 2.66 -8.67 -9.31
C VAL A 248 3.14 -9.41 -8.07
N SER A 249 2.82 -8.87 -6.89
CA SER A 249 3.05 -9.52 -5.59
C SER A 249 1.76 -9.99 -4.92
N CYS A 250 1.87 -11.05 -4.10
CA CYS A 250 0.76 -11.57 -3.29
C CYS A 250 1.27 -12.10 -1.94
N LEU A 251 0.80 -11.49 -0.85
CA LEU A 251 1.15 -11.87 0.53
C LEU A 251 -0.15 -12.06 1.35
N PRO A 252 -0.89 -13.17 1.14
CA PRO A 252 -2.19 -13.39 1.78
C PRO A 252 -2.04 -13.75 3.26
N ASN A 253 -3.13 -13.61 4.02
CA ASN A 253 -3.22 -14.23 5.35
C ASN A 253 -3.26 -15.76 5.25
N ALA A 254 -2.98 -16.45 6.34
CA ALA A 254 -3.21 -17.89 6.49
C ALA A 254 -4.72 -18.21 6.60
N GLY A 255 -5.54 -17.69 5.69
CA GLY A 255 -6.99 -17.77 5.72
C GLY A 255 -7.62 -16.58 6.45
N LEU A 256 -8.94 -16.66 6.64
CA LEU A 256 -9.66 -15.59 7.33
C LEU A 256 -9.39 -15.66 8.84
N PRO A 257 -9.23 -14.50 9.51
CA PRO A 257 -9.05 -14.47 10.94
C PRO A 257 -10.31 -14.96 11.66
N SER A 258 -10.13 -15.86 12.62
CA SER A 258 -11.17 -16.29 13.56
C SER A 258 -10.66 -16.13 15.01
N VAL A 259 -11.56 -16.13 15.98
CA VAL A 259 -11.19 -16.12 17.40
C VAL A 259 -11.53 -17.49 17.99
N VAL A 260 -10.52 -18.21 18.44
CA VAL A 260 -10.64 -19.51 19.10
C VAL A 260 -9.99 -19.40 20.47
N ASP A 261 -10.73 -19.71 21.53
CA ASP A 261 -10.27 -19.64 22.92
C ASP A 261 -9.63 -18.29 23.31
N GLY A 262 -10.17 -17.19 22.79
CA GLY A 262 -9.70 -15.82 23.05
C GLY A 262 -8.43 -15.43 22.29
N HIS A 263 -7.91 -16.30 21.42
CA HIS A 263 -6.73 -16.06 20.60
C HIS A 263 -7.11 -15.96 19.12
N MET A 264 -6.37 -15.16 18.37
CA MET A 264 -6.50 -15.11 16.93
C MET A 264 -6.05 -16.44 16.32
N HIS A 265 -6.90 -17.02 15.50
CA HIS A 265 -6.68 -18.27 14.80
C HIS A 265 -6.87 -18.09 13.30
N TYR A 266 -6.14 -18.89 12.52
CA TYR A 266 -6.08 -18.84 11.08
C TYR A 266 -6.16 -20.27 10.56
N ASP A 267 -7.18 -20.57 9.76
CA ASP A 267 -7.57 -21.94 9.43
C ASP A 267 -6.76 -22.57 8.28
N LEU A 268 -6.07 -21.76 7.46
CA LEU A 268 -5.35 -22.24 6.28
C LEU A 268 -4.05 -22.93 6.71
N THR A 269 -3.82 -24.14 6.21
CA THR A 269 -2.59 -24.89 6.47
C THR A 269 -1.44 -24.48 5.52
N PRO A 270 -0.17 -24.78 5.86
CA PRO A 270 0.96 -24.57 4.95
C PRO A 270 0.77 -25.20 3.57
N ASP A 271 0.23 -26.42 3.50
CA ASP A 271 -0.01 -27.13 2.24
C ASP A 271 -1.00 -26.39 1.33
N GLN A 272 -2.08 -25.88 1.93
CA GLN A 272 -3.09 -25.13 1.19
C GLN A 272 -2.53 -23.79 0.69
N LEU A 273 -1.72 -23.11 1.50
CA LEU A 273 -1.09 -21.86 1.06
C LEU A 273 -0.14 -22.12 -0.12
N VAL A 274 0.65 -23.20 -0.06
CA VAL A 274 1.51 -23.63 -1.17
C VAL A 274 0.71 -23.90 -2.43
N GLU A 275 -0.39 -24.67 -2.35
CA GLU A 275 -1.25 -24.96 -3.49
C GLU A 275 -1.74 -23.68 -4.19
N HIS A 276 -2.20 -22.69 -3.41
CA HIS A 276 -2.64 -21.42 -3.95
C HIS A 276 -1.50 -20.63 -4.63
N HIS A 277 -0.35 -20.49 -3.98
CA HIS A 277 0.79 -19.78 -4.54
C HIS A 277 1.33 -20.47 -5.80
N THR A 278 1.42 -21.80 -5.84
CA THR A 278 1.82 -22.54 -7.05
C THR A 278 0.90 -22.18 -8.21
N ARG A 279 -0.42 -22.10 -7.99
CA ARG A 279 -1.37 -21.67 -9.03
C ARG A 279 -1.19 -20.21 -9.42
N PHE A 280 -0.99 -19.30 -8.46
CA PHE A 280 -0.76 -17.88 -8.78
C PHE A 280 0.52 -17.66 -9.59
N VAL A 281 1.58 -18.39 -9.28
CA VAL A 281 2.84 -18.35 -10.04
C VAL A 281 2.65 -18.93 -11.44
N THR A 282 2.11 -20.16 -11.54
CA THR A 282 2.08 -20.92 -12.80
C THR A 282 0.93 -20.58 -13.74
N GLU A 283 -0.17 -20.00 -13.24
CA GLU A 283 -1.32 -19.60 -14.04
C GLU A 283 -1.39 -18.08 -14.25
N LEU A 284 -1.06 -17.29 -13.22
CA LEU A 284 -1.21 -15.82 -13.25
C LEU A 284 0.12 -15.07 -13.40
N GLY A 285 1.26 -15.75 -13.28
CA GLY A 285 2.58 -15.12 -13.41
C GLY A 285 2.90 -14.16 -12.26
N VAL A 286 2.36 -14.43 -11.06
CA VAL A 286 2.79 -13.75 -9.83
C VAL A 286 4.24 -14.13 -9.56
N SER A 287 5.09 -13.12 -9.35
CA SER A 287 6.55 -13.31 -9.26
C SER A 287 7.11 -12.98 -7.88
N VAL A 288 6.31 -12.36 -7.02
CA VAL A 288 6.67 -12.06 -5.63
C VAL A 288 5.59 -12.64 -4.73
N ILE A 289 5.96 -13.56 -3.85
CA ILE A 289 5.03 -14.28 -2.99
C ILE A 289 5.53 -14.21 -1.55
N GLY A 290 4.65 -14.48 -0.60
CA GLY A 290 5.01 -14.61 0.81
C GLY A 290 3.77 -14.86 1.64
N GLY A 291 3.79 -14.40 2.88
CA GLY A 291 2.65 -14.49 3.77
C GLY A 291 2.44 -13.24 4.59
N CYS A 292 1.21 -13.02 5.05
CA CYS A 292 0.86 -11.98 6.01
C CYS A 292 0.35 -12.65 7.30
N CYS A 293 -0.70 -12.12 7.94
CA CYS A 293 -1.16 -12.57 9.26
C CYS A 293 -1.40 -14.09 9.33
N GLY A 294 -0.87 -14.72 10.38
CA GLY A 294 -0.98 -16.16 10.62
C GLY A 294 0.07 -17.02 9.89
N THR A 295 0.88 -16.46 9.00
CA THR A 295 1.92 -17.22 8.29
C THR A 295 3.21 -17.29 9.11
N THR A 296 3.57 -18.50 9.55
CA THR A 296 4.75 -18.77 10.39
C THR A 296 5.96 -19.18 9.53
N PRO A 297 7.17 -19.31 10.11
CA PRO A 297 8.33 -19.85 9.39
C PRO A 297 8.08 -21.22 8.75
N GLU A 298 7.16 -22.04 9.26
CA GLU A 298 6.81 -23.31 8.62
C GLU A 298 6.12 -23.09 7.26
N PHE A 299 5.24 -22.10 7.13
CA PHE A 299 4.62 -21.76 5.84
C PHE A 299 5.68 -21.36 4.82
N ILE A 300 6.62 -20.50 5.23
CA ILE A 300 7.71 -20.04 4.38
C ILE A 300 8.64 -21.18 4.00
N ARG A 301 8.94 -22.11 4.92
CA ARG A 301 9.75 -23.30 4.63
C ARG A 301 9.12 -24.20 3.58
N ARG A 302 7.80 -24.41 3.67
CA ARG A 302 7.03 -25.19 2.70
C ARG A 302 6.95 -24.49 1.34
N LEU A 303 6.74 -23.18 1.32
CA LEU A 303 6.79 -22.38 0.09
C LEU A 303 8.17 -22.39 -0.56
N ALA A 304 9.24 -22.19 0.21
CA ALA A 304 10.61 -22.20 -0.28
C ALA A 304 10.99 -23.51 -0.96
N ALA A 305 10.50 -24.64 -0.44
CA ALA A 305 10.73 -25.96 -1.02
C ALA A 305 10.00 -26.14 -2.37
N GLU A 306 8.79 -25.59 -2.51
CA GLU A 306 8.01 -25.69 -3.74
C GLU A 306 8.52 -24.71 -4.82
N VAL A 307 8.80 -23.47 -4.46
CA VAL A 307 9.05 -22.39 -5.45
C VAL A 307 10.43 -22.44 -6.07
N ALA A 308 11.35 -23.23 -5.52
CA ALA A 308 12.70 -23.39 -6.06
C ALA A 308 12.69 -23.89 -7.52
N ASP A 309 11.67 -24.67 -7.90
CA ASP A 309 11.52 -25.25 -9.23
C ASP A 309 10.43 -24.57 -10.07
N LEU A 310 9.81 -23.49 -9.59
CA LEU A 310 8.73 -22.82 -10.30
C LEU A 310 9.25 -21.66 -11.17
N GLU A 311 8.78 -21.64 -12.41
CA GLU A 311 8.90 -20.48 -13.31
C GLU A 311 7.56 -19.74 -13.37
N PRO A 312 7.53 -18.41 -13.13
CA PRO A 312 6.31 -17.63 -13.29
C PRO A 312 5.77 -17.71 -14.72
N ALA A 313 4.45 -17.85 -14.86
CA ALA A 313 3.79 -17.76 -16.16
C ALA A 313 4.14 -16.43 -16.84
N ARG A 314 4.41 -16.48 -18.15
CA ARG A 314 4.65 -15.26 -18.92
C ARG A 314 3.37 -14.43 -18.98
N ARG A 315 3.41 -13.22 -18.43
CA ARG A 315 2.33 -12.24 -18.56
C ARG A 315 2.48 -11.41 -19.83
N THR A 316 1.34 -11.06 -20.43
CA THR A 316 1.26 -10.11 -21.55
C THR A 316 0.20 -9.07 -21.17
N PRO A 317 0.55 -8.12 -20.28
CA PRO A 317 -0.45 -7.22 -19.75
C PRO A 317 -0.99 -6.28 -20.83
N GLU A 318 -2.27 -5.97 -20.74
CA GLU A 318 -3.01 -5.01 -21.57
C GLU A 318 -3.51 -3.89 -20.66
N PRO A 319 -2.68 -2.88 -20.33
CA PRO A 319 -3.11 -1.78 -19.47
C PRO A 319 -4.26 -1.01 -20.14
N THR A 320 -5.33 -0.76 -19.39
CA THR A 320 -6.46 0.06 -19.85
C THR A 320 -6.16 1.54 -19.59
N PRO A 321 -6.00 2.38 -20.63
CA PRO A 321 -5.83 3.81 -20.43
C PRO A 321 -7.10 4.41 -19.83
N GLY A 322 -6.98 5.10 -18.70
CA GLY A 322 -8.15 5.69 -18.06
C GLY A 322 -7.81 6.59 -16.89
N VAL A 323 -8.86 7.01 -16.19
CA VAL A 323 -8.82 7.86 -15.01
C VAL A 323 -9.66 7.22 -13.91
N ALA A 324 -9.30 7.42 -12.64
CA ALA A 324 -9.97 6.79 -11.51
C ALA A 324 -10.46 7.81 -10.49
N SER A 325 -11.62 7.50 -9.89
CA SER A 325 -12.09 8.10 -8.65
C SER A 325 -11.50 7.31 -7.47
N ILE A 326 -11.91 7.64 -6.25
CA ILE A 326 -11.60 6.76 -5.11
C ILE A 326 -12.32 5.40 -5.21
N TYR A 327 -13.35 5.26 -6.06
CA TYR A 327 -14.19 4.08 -6.14
C TYR A 327 -13.91 3.22 -7.36
N SER A 328 -13.85 3.82 -8.55
CA SER A 328 -13.90 3.11 -9.83
C SER A 328 -12.91 3.65 -10.87
N HIS A 329 -12.52 2.77 -11.78
CA HIS A 329 -11.81 3.13 -13.00
C HIS A 329 -12.80 3.53 -14.09
N VAL A 330 -12.43 4.52 -14.90
CA VAL A 330 -13.13 4.94 -16.12
C VAL A 330 -12.16 4.86 -17.28
N ASP A 331 -12.44 3.95 -18.21
CA ASP A 331 -11.72 3.79 -19.46
C ASP A 331 -11.90 5.05 -20.34
N TYR A 332 -10.86 5.46 -21.06
CA TYR A 332 -11.02 6.51 -22.06
C TYR A 332 -11.76 6.03 -23.31
N ASP A 333 -11.65 4.75 -23.67
CA ASP A 333 -12.38 4.14 -24.79
C ASP A 333 -13.75 3.61 -24.33
N GLN A 334 -14.79 4.41 -24.54
CA GLN A 334 -16.15 4.06 -24.17
C GLN A 334 -16.86 3.36 -25.33
N GLN A 335 -17.24 2.08 -25.18
CA GLN A 335 -17.95 1.33 -26.23
C GLN A 335 -19.42 1.10 -25.84
N PRO A 336 -20.43 1.47 -26.67
CA PRO A 336 -20.37 2.06 -28.01
C PRO A 336 -20.45 3.61 -28.02
N SER A 337 -19.98 4.28 -26.96
CA SER A 337 -20.18 5.71 -26.72
C SER A 337 -18.87 6.50 -26.93
N PHE A 338 -18.71 7.60 -26.20
CA PHE A 338 -17.47 8.37 -26.05
C PHE A 338 -17.37 8.84 -24.60
N LEU A 339 -16.19 9.26 -24.17
CA LEU A 339 -15.99 9.80 -22.82
C LEU A 339 -16.75 11.13 -22.67
N VAL A 340 -17.83 11.09 -21.89
CA VAL A 340 -18.62 12.26 -21.50
C VAL A 340 -18.03 12.91 -20.24
N VAL A 341 -17.63 14.17 -20.35
CA VAL A 341 -17.22 15.03 -19.22
C VAL A 341 -18.34 16.01 -18.90
N GLY A 342 -18.82 16.02 -17.66
CA GLY A 342 -19.86 16.93 -17.19
C GLY A 342 -19.32 18.32 -16.89
N GLU A 343 -19.72 19.32 -17.67
CA GLU A 343 -19.19 20.71 -17.64
C GLU A 343 -19.91 21.66 -16.66
N ARG A 344 -21.01 21.25 -16.02
CA ARG A 344 -21.92 22.19 -15.31
C ARG A 344 -21.39 22.63 -13.95
N THR A 345 -20.32 22.02 -13.46
CA THR A 345 -19.62 22.31 -12.19
C THR A 345 -18.45 23.28 -12.43
N ASN A 346 -18.75 24.33 -13.18
CA ASN A 346 -17.79 25.32 -13.67
C ASN A 346 -18.31 26.74 -13.38
N ALA A 347 -17.58 27.54 -12.59
CA ALA A 347 -17.99 28.89 -12.18
C ALA A 347 -18.13 29.88 -13.35
N ASN A 348 -17.39 29.65 -14.43
CA ASN A 348 -17.41 30.47 -15.64
C ASN A 348 -18.54 30.03 -16.60
N GLY A 349 -18.77 28.72 -16.73
CA GLY A 349 -19.76 28.15 -17.65
C GLY A 349 -21.20 28.05 -17.09
N SER A 350 -21.37 27.95 -15.78
CA SER A 350 -22.66 27.61 -15.15
C SER A 350 -23.10 28.66 -14.13
N LYS A 351 -24.16 29.41 -14.47
CA LYS A 351 -24.73 30.42 -13.56
C LYS A 351 -25.16 29.81 -12.22
N LYS A 352 -25.81 28.64 -12.25
CA LYS A 352 -26.29 27.99 -11.02
C LYS A 352 -25.13 27.58 -10.12
N PHE A 353 -24.07 27.01 -10.70
CA PHE A 353 -22.89 26.60 -9.93
C PHE A 353 -22.18 27.81 -9.32
N ARG A 354 -21.96 28.86 -10.14
CA ARG A 354 -21.36 30.12 -9.67
C ARG A 354 -22.15 30.75 -8.52
N ASP A 355 -23.48 30.84 -8.67
CA ASP A 355 -24.32 31.45 -7.65
C ASP A 355 -24.26 30.65 -6.33
N ALA A 356 -24.19 29.31 -6.41
CA ALA A 356 -24.01 28.43 -5.24
C ALA A 356 -22.61 28.56 -4.61
N LEU A 357 -21.55 28.54 -5.41
CA LEU A 357 -20.16 28.77 -4.97
C LEU A 357 -20.00 30.12 -4.26
N LEU A 358 -20.55 31.20 -4.85
CA LEU A 358 -20.52 32.53 -4.25
C LEU A 358 -21.26 32.61 -2.92
N ALA A 359 -22.35 31.85 -2.77
CA ALA A 359 -23.14 31.76 -1.55
C ALA A 359 -22.56 30.81 -0.49
N GLY A 360 -21.53 30.02 -0.82
CA GLY A 360 -21.04 28.94 0.04
C GLY A 360 -22.03 27.79 0.20
N ASP A 361 -22.94 27.60 -0.76
CA ASP A 361 -23.93 26.52 -0.77
C ASP A 361 -23.32 25.25 -1.36
N TRP A 362 -22.49 24.58 -0.55
CA TRP A 362 -21.74 23.39 -0.94
C TRP A 362 -22.65 22.21 -1.28
N ASP A 363 -23.79 22.08 -0.60
CA ASP A 363 -24.77 21.01 -0.87
C ASP A 363 -25.32 21.13 -2.30
N THR A 364 -25.63 22.34 -2.75
CA THR A 364 -26.03 22.58 -4.14
C THR A 364 -24.91 22.25 -5.12
N THR A 365 -23.65 22.58 -4.80
CA THR A 365 -22.51 22.22 -5.68
C THR A 365 -22.36 20.71 -5.85
N THR A 366 -22.44 19.94 -4.75
CA THR A 366 -22.41 18.47 -4.80
C THR A 366 -23.58 17.90 -5.58
N LEU A 367 -24.80 18.40 -5.34
CA LEU A 367 -26.00 17.93 -6.05
C LEU A 367 -25.86 18.10 -7.56
N MET A 368 -25.25 19.20 -8.01
CA MET A 368 -24.98 19.42 -9.42
C MET A 368 -24.01 18.39 -10.02
N ALA A 369 -22.98 17.97 -9.29
CA ALA A 369 -22.12 16.87 -9.73
C ALA A 369 -22.90 15.55 -9.81
N ALA A 370 -23.65 15.21 -8.76
CA ALA A 370 -24.44 13.99 -8.71
C ALA A 370 -25.49 13.90 -9.83
N ASP A 371 -26.13 15.02 -10.18
CA ASP A 371 -27.10 15.07 -11.27
C ASP A 371 -26.44 14.80 -12.63
N GLN A 372 -25.24 15.35 -12.88
CA GLN A 372 -24.49 15.07 -14.10
C GLN A 372 -24.08 13.61 -14.23
N ILE A 373 -23.74 12.94 -13.12
CA ILE A 373 -23.45 11.50 -13.09
C ILE A 373 -24.70 10.70 -13.46
N LYS A 374 -25.87 11.04 -12.88
CA LYS A 374 -27.14 10.39 -13.22
C LYS A 374 -27.55 10.61 -14.68
N GLU A 375 -27.16 11.75 -15.25
CA GLU A 375 -27.36 12.10 -16.67
C GLU A 375 -26.36 11.38 -17.61
N GLY A 376 -25.39 10.62 -17.07
CA GLY A 376 -24.47 9.78 -17.84
C GLY A 376 -23.05 10.34 -18.02
N SER A 377 -22.65 11.33 -17.22
CA SER A 377 -21.26 11.81 -17.22
C SER A 377 -20.32 10.77 -16.62
N HIS A 378 -19.21 10.49 -17.30
CA HIS A 378 -18.18 9.56 -16.84
C HIS A 378 -17.09 10.25 -16.04
N VAL A 379 -16.92 11.57 -16.21
CA VAL A 379 -15.97 12.41 -15.47
C VAL A 379 -16.68 13.74 -15.17
N ILE A 380 -16.38 14.36 -14.03
CA ILE A 380 -16.93 15.66 -13.65
C ILE A 380 -15.84 16.73 -13.73
N ASP A 381 -16.05 17.75 -14.56
CA ASP A 381 -15.22 18.96 -14.60
C ASP A 381 -15.41 19.77 -13.33
N ILE A 382 -14.34 20.32 -12.75
CA ILE A 382 -14.43 21.23 -11.61
C ILE A 382 -13.59 22.46 -11.91
N CYS A 383 -14.27 23.59 -12.09
CA CYS A 383 -13.63 24.90 -12.20
C CYS A 383 -14.25 25.85 -11.19
N VAL A 384 -13.45 26.29 -10.22
CA VAL A 384 -13.85 27.25 -9.18
C VAL A 384 -13.35 28.68 -9.46
N ASP A 385 -12.50 28.85 -10.48
CA ASP A 385 -11.85 30.11 -10.83
C ASP A 385 -12.90 31.21 -11.05
N TYR A 386 -12.96 32.16 -10.12
CA TYR A 386 -13.87 33.31 -10.21
C TYR A 386 -13.27 34.56 -9.57
N VAL A 387 -13.35 35.68 -10.29
CA VAL A 387 -12.76 36.95 -9.87
C VAL A 387 -13.29 37.39 -8.51
N GLY A 388 -12.35 37.65 -7.57
CA GLY A 388 -12.66 38.14 -6.23
C GLY A 388 -12.90 37.05 -5.18
N ARG A 389 -12.66 35.77 -5.52
CA ARG A 389 -12.58 34.66 -4.57
C ARG A 389 -11.16 34.13 -4.44
N ASP A 390 -10.95 33.32 -3.41
CA ASP A 390 -9.72 32.54 -3.20
C ASP A 390 -9.93 31.17 -3.85
N GLY A 391 -9.37 30.99 -5.05
CA GLY A 391 -9.57 29.78 -5.86
C GLY A 391 -9.02 28.53 -5.18
N SER A 392 -7.87 28.61 -4.52
CA SER A 392 -7.28 27.48 -3.81
C SER A 392 -8.16 27.03 -2.63
N ALA A 393 -8.68 27.98 -1.84
CA ALA A 393 -9.59 27.66 -0.73
C ALA A 393 -10.92 27.05 -1.22
N ASP A 394 -11.48 27.58 -2.31
CA ASP A 394 -12.70 27.03 -2.92
C ASP A 394 -12.46 25.63 -3.51
N MET A 395 -11.32 25.43 -4.17
CA MET A 395 -10.98 24.13 -4.76
C MET A 395 -10.79 23.08 -3.66
N GLU A 396 -10.14 23.44 -2.55
CA GLU A 396 -10.01 22.56 -1.38
C GLU A 396 -11.38 22.12 -0.86
N GLU A 397 -12.32 23.04 -0.69
CA GLU A 397 -13.67 22.74 -0.18
C GLU A 397 -14.50 21.91 -1.17
N VAL A 398 -14.52 22.29 -2.46
CA VAL A 398 -15.33 21.61 -3.47
C VAL A 398 -14.76 20.25 -3.83
N ALA A 399 -13.46 20.16 -4.12
CA ALA A 399 -12.84 18.91 -4.56
C ALA A 399 -12.82 17.86 -3.45
N SER A 400 -12.59 18.24 -2.18
CA SER A 400 -12.61 17.30 -1.05
C SER A 400 -13.98 16.65 -0.84
N ARG A 401 -15.06 17.43 -1.01
CA ARG A 401 -16.44 16.91 -0.97
C ARG A 401 -16.74 16.01 -2.16
N PHE A 402 -16.38 16.46 -3.36
CA PHE A 402 -16.63 15.69 -4.58
C PHE A 402 -15.86 14.36 -4.57
N ALA A 403 -14.64 14.33 -4.03
CA ALA A 403 -13.81 13.13 -3.99
C ALA A 403 -14.48 11.95 -3.26
N THR A 404 -15.36 12.21 -2.29
CA THR A 404 -16.09 11.17 -1.52
C THR A 404 -17.56 11.06 -1.89
N GLN A 405 -18.13 12.05 -2.57
CA GLN A 405 -19.57 12.08 -2.91
C GLN A 405 -19.83 11.79 -4.40
N SER A 406 -18.82 11.97 -5.26
CA SER A 406 -18.83 11.56 -6.66
C SER A 406 -18.38 10.12 -6.78
N THR A 407 -19.17 9.29 -7.45
CA THR A 407 -18.74 7.93 -7.81
C THR A 407 -17.75 7.94 -8.96
N VAL A 408 -17.70 9.02 -9.75
CA VAL A 408 -16.87 9.13 -10.96
C VAL A 408 -15.68 10.08 -10.76
N PRO A 409 -14.61 9.97 -11.57
CA PRO A 409 -13.40 10.79 -11.43
C PRO A 409 -13.66 12.28 -11.66
N LEU A 410 -12.74 13.10 -11.17
CA LEU A 410 -12.78 14.55 -11.28
C LEU A 410 -11.73 15.03 -12.28
N MET A 411 -12.11 15.96 -13.14
CA MET A 411 -11.21 16.73 -14.00
C MET A 411 -11.06 18.11 -13.38
N VAL A 412 -9.89 18.38 -12.80
CA VAL A 412 -9.57 19.69 -12.22
C VAL A 412 -9.27 20.66 -13.37
N ASP A 413 -10.13 21.67 -13.55
CA ASP A 413 -10.00 22.74 -14.53
C ASP A 413 -9.67 24.05 -13.82
N SER A 414 -8.38 24.35 -13.76
CA SER A 414 -7.83 25.54 -13.13
C SER A 414 -6.77 26.15 -14.03
N THR A 415 -6.72 27.48 -14.06
CA THR A 415 -5.63 28.24 -14.69
C THR A 415 -4.54 28.64 -13.69
N GLU A 416 -4.79 28.43 -12.39
CA GLU A 416 -3.88 28.73 -11.29
C GLU A 416 -3.12 27.45 -10.87
N PRO A 417 -1.77 27.45 -10.89
CA PRO A 417 -0.97 26.30 -10.48
C PRO A 417 -1.02 25.98 -8.97
N GLU A 418 -1.30 26.98 -8.13
CA GLU A 418 -1.41 26.87 -6.67
C GLU A 418 -2.70 26.17 -6.22
#